data_AF-A0A7S0FUX1-F1
#
_entry.id   AF-A0A7S0FUX1-F1
#
_cell.length_a   1.000
_cell.length_b   1.000
_cell.length_c   1.000
_cell.angle_alpha   90.00
_cell.angle_beta   90.00
_cell.angle_gamma   90.00
#
_symmetry.space_group_name_H-M   'P 1'
#
loop_
_entity.id
_entity.type
_entity.pdbx_description
1 polymer ?
#
loop_
_entity_poly.entity_id
_entity_poly.type
_entity_poly.pdbx_seq_one_letter_code
_entity_poly.pdbx_strand_id
1 'polypeptide(L)'
;FSMDCVGKLYSAPVAKSFGLSRKRYALSFFGIADLFAIAPYWLQMALSLVGIQTNFFIFRVVPCLRVLQLEEFVQAFTLLDDAWAMCRDTIKTSALLALIIWLLGAVLFYELENGNEALGGALDSIPSALHYTAIFLGGEWALVDFTPLGKLLCVFYCFLGIAIFAIPVGSFFEAFEAAITGDDAD
;
A
#
# COMPACT_ATOMS: atom_id res chain seq x y z
N PHE A 1 -0.41 -14.99 24.08
CA PHE A 1 -0.31 -15.32 22.64
C PHE A 1 -0.35 -16.81 22.37
N SER A 2 0.63 -17.62 22.78
CA SER A 2 0.49 -19.10 22.67
C SER A 2 -0.77 -19.60 23.39
N MET A 3 -1.03 -19.09 24.60
CA MET A 3 -2.27 -19.38 25.35
C MET A 3 -3.53 -18.80 24.69
N ASP A 4 -3.40 -17.74 23.90
CA ASP A 4 -4.54 -17.07 23.25
C ASP A 4 -4.92 -17.80 21.94
N CYS A 5 -3.94 -18.24 21.16
CA CYS A 5 -4.12 -19.14 20.02
C CYS A 5 -4.61 -20.52 20.45
N VAL A 6 -4.07 -21.08 21.54
CA VAL A 6 -4.58 -22.34 22.11
C VAL A 6 -6.01 -22.12 22.63
N GLY A 7 -6.29 -20.98 23.26
CA GLY A 7 -7.62 -20.57 23.69
C GLY A 7 -8.61 -20.50 22.53
N LYS A 8 -8.24 -19.84 21.42
CA LYS A 8 -9.04 -19.70 20.20
C LYS A 8 -9.22 -21.03 19.46
N LEU A 9 -8.18 -21.87 19.38
CA LEU A 9 -8.27 -23.21 18.81
C LEU A 9 -9.19 -24.13 19.64
N TYR A 10 -9.19 -23.94 20.96
CA TYR A 10 -10.02 -24.69 21.90
C TYR A 10 -11.47 -24.18 21.96
N SER A 11 -11.69 -22.87 21.80
CA SER A 11 -13.02 -22.22 21.80
C SER A 11 -13.69 -22.17 20.43
N ALA A 12 -12.94 -22.42 19.33
CA ALA A 12 -13.46 -22.52 17.97
C ALA A 12 -14.75 -23.35 17.80
N PRO A 13 -14.95 -24.51 18.47
CA PRO A 13 -16.21 -25.26 18.35
C PRO A 13 -17.41 -24.66 19.11
N VAL A 14 -17.22 -23.63 19.94
CA VAL A 14 -18.25 -23.01 20.78
C VAL A 14 -18.77 -21.69 20.19
N ALA A 15 -17.99 -21.03 19.33
CA ALA A 15 -18.40 -19.80 18.65
C ALA A 15 -19.44 -20.08 17.55
N LYS A 16 -20.69 -19.68 17.81
CA LYS A 16 -21.88 -19.96 16.99
C LYS A 16 -21.83 -19.38 15.55
N SER A 17 -20.87 -18.51 15.22
CA SER A 17 -20.70 -17.96 13.85
C SER A 17 -19.88 -18.88 12.93
N PHE A 18 -19.08 -19.79 13.48
CA PHE A 18 -18.30 -20.76 12.71
C PHE A 18 -18.63 -22.18 13.21
N GLY A 19 -19.65 -22.81 12.63
CA GLY A 19 -20.00 -24.21 12.86
C GLY A 19 -18.96 -25.20 12.29
N LEU A 20 -17.67 -25.00 12.58
CA LEU A 20 -16.56 -25.62 11.85
C LEU A 20 -15.66 -26.46 12.77
N SER A 21 -15.45 -27.70 12.33
CA SER A 21 -14.46 -28.64 12.86
C SER A 21 -13.08 -28.00 12.99
N ARG A 22 -12.33 -28.32 14.06
CA ARG A 22 -11.00 -27.76 14.41
C ARG A 22 -10.02 -27.69 13.24
N LYS A 23 -10.07 -28.67 12.32
CA LYS A 23 -9.21 -28.72 11.12
C LYS A 23 -9.55 -27.65 10.08
N ARG A 24 -10.80 -27.25 9.98
CA ARG A 24 -11.28 -26.24 9.02
C ARG A 24 -11.02 -24.82 9.50
N TYR A 25 -10.95 -24.60 10.82
CA TYR A 25 -10.46 -23.33 11.40
C TYR A 25 -8.95 -23.15 11.19
N ALA A 26 -8.15 -24.20 11.42
CA ALA A 26 -6.69 -24.16 11.19
C ALA A 26 -6.29 -23.92 9.73
N LEU A 27 -7.16 -24.30 8.78
CA LEU A 27 -7.01 -24.01 7.34
C LEU A 27 -7.76 -22.75 6.87
N SER A 28 -8.41 -22.01 7.77
CA SER A 28 -9.02 -20.73 7.41
C SER A 28 -7.95 -19.63 7.32
N PHE A 29 -8.26 -18.54 6.62
CA PHE A 29 -7.38 -17.38 6.51
C PHE A 29 -6.86 -16.90 7.88
N PHE A 30 -7.75 -16.80 8.88
CA PHE A 30 -7.39 -16.41 10.24
C PHE A 30 -6.54 -17.44 10.98
N GLY A 31 -6.83 -18.74 10.81
CA GLY A 31 -6.05 -19.81 11.43
C GLY A 31 -4.63 -19.91 10.85
N ILE A 32 -4.48 -19.68 9.54
CA ILE A 32 -3.17 -19.62 8.87
C ILE A 32 -2.40 -18.39 9.37
N ALA A 33 -3.03 -17.21 9.43
CA ALA A 33 -2.40 -16.00 9.94
C ALA A 33 -1.93 -16.15 11.41
N ASP A 34 -2.73 -16.83 12.25
CA ASP A 34 -2.36 -17.11 13.65
C ASP A 34 -1.20 -18.10 13.77
N LEU A 35 -1.18 -19.12 12.91
CA LEU A 35 -0.06 -20.06 12.84
C LEU A 35 1.23 -19.33 12.43
N PHE A 36 1.18 -18.45 11.43
CA PHE A 36 2.33 -17.63 11.02
C PHE A 36 2.76 -16.63 12.10
N ALA A 37 1.84 -16.08 12.89
CA ALA A 37 2.18 -15.17 13.98
C ALA A 37 2.98 -15.83 15.12
N ILE A 38 2.79 -17.14 15.30
CA ILE A 38 3.34 -17.93 16.41
C ILE A 38 4.51 -18.80 15.97
N ALA A 39 4.55 -19.24 14.71
CA ALA A 39 5.63 -20.06 14.15
C ALA A 39 7.05 -19.48 14.38
N PRO A 40 7.32 -18.16 14.22
CA PRO A 40 8.65 -17.58 14.44
C PRO A 40 9.14 -17.77 15.86
N TYR A 41 8.25 -17.65 16.86
CA TYR A 41 8.61 -17.79 18.27
C TYR A 41 9.06 -19.22 18.59
N TRP A 42 8.30 -20.22 18.14
CA TRP A 42 8.66 -21.62 18.37
C TRP A 42 9.89 -22.05 17.56
N LEU A 43 10.02 -21.55 16.33
CA LEU A 43 11.16 -21.85 15.49
C LEU A 43 12.46 -21.24 16.04
N GLN A 44 12.39 -19.99 16.55
CA GLN A 44 13.53 -19.33 17.19
C GLN A 44 13.93 -20.04 18.49
N MET A 45 12.96 -20.47 19.29
CA MET A 45 13.22 -21.25 20.50
C MET A 45 13.89 -22.60 20.17
N ALA A 46 13.40 -23.32 19.15
CA ALA A 46 13.99 -24.58 18.70
C ALA A 46 15.43 -24.42 18.17
N LEU A 47 15.70 -23.38 17.37
CA LEU A 47 17.04 -23.06 16.87
C LEU A 47 18.02 -22.71 18.01
N SER A 48 17.56 -21.98 19.03
CA SER A 48 18.38 -21.65 20.20
C SER A 48 18.80 -22.89 21.00
N LEU A 49 17.93 -23.90 21.10
CA LEU A 49 18.20 -25.16 21.79
C LEU A 49 19.26 -26.02 21.07
N VAL A 50 19.37 -25.88 19.74
CA VAL A 50 20.41 -26.53 18.91
C VAL A 50 21.72 -25.73 18.89
N GLY A 51 21.77 -24.57 19.57
CA GLY A 51 22.96 -23.72 19.65
C GLY A 51 23.18 -22.80 18.45
N ILE A 52 22.18 -22.65 17.57
CA ILE A 52 22.25 -21.79 16.39
C ILE A 52 21.64 -20.44 16.73
N GLN A 53 22.50 -19.45 17.00
CA GLN A 53 22.10 -18.07 17.30
C GLN A 53 22.12 -17.23 16.01
N THR A 54 21.10 -17.39 15.15
CA THR A 54 20.98 -16.62 13.91
C THR A 54 19.89 -15.56 14.01
N ASN A 55 20.28 -14.29 13.88
CA ASN A 55 19.38 -13.13 13.93
C ASN A 55 18.73 -12.90 12.55
N PHE A 56 17.80 -13.77 12.15
CA PHE A 56 17.07 -13.59 10.89
C PHE A 56 16.01 -12.49 11.00
N PHE A 57 16.12 -11.47 10.14
CA PHE A 57 15.15 -10.37 10.03
C PHE A 57 13.71 -10.87 9.79
N ILE A 58 13.57 -11.98 9.05
CA ILE A 58 12.27 -12.59 8.73
C ILE A 58 11.46 -12.93 10.01
N PHE A 59 12.12 -13.34 11.09
CA PHE A 59 11.44 -13.70 12.35
C PHE A 59 10.91 -12.49 13.13
N ARG A 60 11.34 -11.28 12.78
CA ARG A 60 10.82 -10.02 13.35
C ARG A 60 9.65 -9.46 12.55
N VAL A 61 9.65 -9.67 11.23
CA VAL A 61 8.61 -9.15 10.33
C VAL A 61 7.38 -10.05 10.27
N VAL A 62 7.54 -11.38 10.28
CA VAL A 62 6.41 -12.32 10.21
C VAL A 62 5.40 -12.12 11.36
N PRO A 63 5.82 -11.81 12.61
CA PRO A 63 4.91 -11.38 13.66
C PRO A 63 4.09 -10.12 13.38
N CYS A 64 4.52 -9.21 12.49
CA CYS A 64 3.74 -8.01 12.16
C CYS A 64 2.43 -8.34 11.44
N LEU A 65 2.34 -9.52 10.81
CA LEU A 65 1.09 -10.02 10.20
C LEU A 65 -0.04 -10.24 11.22
N ARG A 66 0.25 -10.20 12.53
CA ARG A 66 -0.75 -10.18 13.61
C ARG A 66 -1.79 -9.07 13.48
N VAL A 67 -1.45 -7.95 12.82
CA VAL A 67 -2.40 -6.85 12.58
C VAL A 67 -3.63 -7.31 11.79
N LEU A 68 -3.49 -8.36 10.97
CA LEU A 68 -4.57 -8.92 10.15
C LEU A 68 -5.60 -9.73 10.96
N GLN A 69 -5.36 -9.95 12.27
CA GLN A 69 -6.21 -10.77 13.13
C GLN A 69 -7.32 -10.00 13.85
N LEU A 70 -7.46 -8.68 13.65
CA LEU A 70 -8.55 -7.95 14.28
C LEU A 70 -9.86 -8.26 13.54
N GLU A 71 -10.72 -9.06 14.16
CA GLU A 71 -12.02 -9.49 13.65
C GLU A 71 -12.96 -8.30 13.35
N GLU A 72 -12.76 -7.16 14.03
CA GLU A 72 -13.45 -5.89 13.77
C GLU A 72 -13.09 -5.28 12.40
N PHE A 73 -11.90 -5.56 11.87
CA PHE A 73 -11.49 -5.07 10.56
C PHE A 73 -12.19 -5.80 9.43
N VAL A 74 -12.76 -6.99 9.66
CA VAL A 74 -13.41 -7.77 8.58
C VAL A 74 -14.62 -7.03 8.02
N GLN A 75 -15.42 -6.39 8.87
CA GLN A 75 -16.53 -5.56 8.43
C GLN A 75 -16.06 -4.25 7.77
N ALA A 76 -14.95 -3.67 8.25
CA ALA A 76 -14.35 -2.50 7.61
C ALA A 76 -13.75 -2.82 6.23
N PHE A 77 -13.19 -4.02 6.05
CA PHE A 77 -12.65 -4.51 4.79
C PHE A 77 -13.76 -4.80 3.77
N THR A 78 -14.92 -5.32 4.18
CA THR A 78 -16.05 -5.50 3.26
C THR A 78 -16.57 -4.16 2.75
N LEU A 79 -16.71 -3.15 3.63
CA LEU A 79 -17.08 -1.79 3.21
C LEU A 79 -16.05 -1.17 2.26
N LEU A 80 -14.77 -1.43 2.50
CA LEU A 80 -13.69 -0.97 1.65
C LEU A 80 -13.70 -1.65 0.27
N ASP A 81 -13.97 -2.95 0.23
CA ASP A 81 -14.10 -3.73 -1.01
C ASP A 81 -15.30 -3.25 -1.84
N ASP A 82 -16.43 -2.96 -1.19
CA ASP A 82 -17.63 -2.41 -1.85
C ASP A 82 -17.35 -1.01 -2.42
N ALA A 83 -16.74 -0.12 -1.63
CA ALA A 83 -16.32 1.20 -2.09
C ALA A 83 -15.32 1.11 -3.26
N TRP A 84 -14.35 0.21 -3.19
CA TRP A 84 -13.40 -0.04 -4.28
C TRP A 84 -14.10 -0.54 -5.54
N ALA A 85 -15.04 -1.47 -5.40
CA ALA A 85 -15.80 -2.01 -6.53
C ALA A 85 -16.57 -0.92 -7.28
N MET A 86 -17.11 0.08 -6.58
CA MET A 86 -17.80 1.23 -7.15
C MET A 86 -16.85 2.21 -7.86
N CYS A 87 -15.71 2.57 -7.25
CA CYS A 87 -14.80 3.59 -7.83
C CYS A 87 -13.72 3.04 -8.77
N ARG A 88 -13.58 1.72 -8.94
CA ARG A 88 -12.48 1.09 -9.70
C ARG A 88 -12.28 1.68 -11.11
N ASP A 89 -13.34 2.05 -11.81
CA ASP A 89 -13.25 2.51 -13.19
C ASP A 89 -12.81 3.99 -13.27
N THR A 90 -13.20 4.80 -12.29
CA THR A 90 -12.68 6.17 -12.07
C THR A 90 -11.21 6.15 -11.63
N ILE A 91 -10.82 5.22 -10.76
CA ILE A 91 -9.42 5.06 -10.34
C ILE A 91 -8.55 4.62 -11.51
N LYS A 92 -8.99 3.68 -12.36
CA LYS A 92 -8.24 3.25 -13.55
C LYS A 92 -8.01 4.40 -14.53
N THR A 93 -9.04 5.19 -14.80
CA THR A 93 -8.96 6.33 -15.73
C THR A 93 -8.05 7.43 -15.21
N SER A 94 -8.16 7.79 -13.93
CA SER A 94 -7.26 8.75 -13.28
C SER A 94 -5.81 8.23 -13.21
N ALA A 95 -5.59 6.93 -12.96
CA ALA A 95 -4.26 6.32 -12.99
C ALA A 95 -3.63 6.37 -14.40
N LEU A 96 -4.42 6.13 -15.44
CA LEU A 96 -3.95 6.26 -16.84
C LEU A 96 -3.57 7.71 -17.15
N LEU A 97 -4.40 8.68 -16.72
CA LEU A 97 -4.11 10.10 -16.88
C LEU A 97 -2.81 10.50 -16.14
N ALA A 98 -2.66 10.05 -14.89
CA ALA A 98 -1.46 10.27 -14.09
C ALA A 98 -0.21 9.69 -14.78
N LEU A 99 -0.31 8.47 -15.33
CA LEU A 99 0.77 7.82 -16.06
C LEU A 99 1.19 8.64 -17.28
N ILE A 100 0.23 9.14 -18.07
CA ILE A 100 0.53 9.97 -19.25
C ILE A 100 1.24 11.25 -18.84
N ILE A 101 0.73 11.96 -17.83
CA ILE A 101 1.31 13.23 -17.38
C ILE A 101 2.68 13.02 -16.75
N TRP A 102 2.89 11.91 -16.03
CA TRP A 102 4.19 11.54 -15.48
C TRP A 102 5.21 11.28 -16.59
N LEU A 103 4.87 10.48 -17.61
CA LEU A 103 5.75 10.19 -18.75
C LEU A 103 6.08 11.46 -19.54
N LEU A 104 5.07 12.30 -19.83
CA LEU A 104 5.28 13.55 -20.54
C LEU A 104 6.15 14.53 -19.72
N GLY A 105 5.91 14.62 -18.41
CA GLY A 105 6.72 15.40 -17.49
C GLY A 105 8.17 14.94 -17.51
N ALA A 106 8.44 13.64 -17.42
CA ALA A 106 9.79 13.08 -17.46
C ALA A 106 10.54 13.46 -18.75
N VAL A 107 9.88 13.36 -19.91
CA VAL A 107 10.49 13.73 -21.19
C VAL A 107 10.75 15.23 -21.27
N LEU A 108 9.81 16.08 -20.83
CA LEU A 108 9.98 17.53 -20.86
C LEU A 108 11.09 18.01 -19.91
N PHE A 109 11.15 17.47 -18.70
CA PHE A 109 12.22 17.79 -17.75
C PHE A 109 13.58 17.31 -18.25
N TYR A 110 13.65 16.12 -18.87
CA TYR A 110 14.85 15.65 -19.53
C TYR A 110 15.28 16.62 -20.64
N GLU A 111 14.41 16.97 -21.59
CA GLU A 111 14.79 17.86 -22.71
C GLU A 111 15.21 19.27 -22.27
N LEU A 112 14.59 19.83 -21.20
CA LEU A 112 14.92 21.17 -20.72
C LEU A 112 16.14 21.24 -19.80
N GLU A 113 16.43 20.17 -19.07
CA GLU A 113 17.45 20.16 -18.02
C GLU A 113 18.63 19.23 -18.32
N ASN A 114 18.62 18.52 -19.44
CA ASN A 114 19.73 17.66 -19.87
C ASN A 114 21.02 18.50 -20.00
N GLY A 115 22.07 18.11 -19.27
CA GLY A 115 23.35 18.81 -19.25
C GLY A 115 23.41 20.02 -18.31
N ASN A 116 22.43 20.20 -17.42
CA ASN A 116 22.52 21.21 -16.37
C ASN A 116 23.41 20.72 -15.21
N GLU A 117 24.62 21.28 -15.11
CA GLU A 117 25.61 20.91 -14.08
C GLU A 117 25.11 21.12 -12.64
N ALA A 118 24.16 22.05 -12.42
CA ALA A 118 23.61 22.33 -11.09
C ALA A 118 22.81 21.15 -10.52
N LEU A 119 22.30 20.25 -11.38
CA LEU A 119 21.53 19.08 -10.99
C LEU A 119 22.40 17.87 -10.65
N GLY A 120 23.73 17.96 -10.80
CA GLY A 120 24.66 16.90 -10.41
C GLY A 120 24.43 15.56 -11.14
N GLY A 121 23.92 15.61 -12.37
CA GLY A 121 23.57 14.43 -13.17
C GLY A 121 22.15 13.88 -12.93
N ALA A 122 21.35 14.55 -12.10
CA ALA A 122 19.92 14.28 -12.05
C ALA A 122 19.23 14.81 -13.32
N LEU A 123 18.32 14.02 -13.89
CA LEU A 123 17.64 14.30 -15.16
C LEU A 123 18.51 14.15 -16.44
N ASP A 124 19.73 13.58 -16.34
CA ASP A 124 20.60 13.34 -17.52
C ASP A 124 20.23 12.10 -18.35
N SER A 125 19.29 11.28 -17.88
CA SER A 125 18.81 10.11 -18.63
C SER A 125 17.32 9.91 -18.41
N ILE A 126 16.64 9.32 -19.39
CA ILE A 126 15.19 9.07 -19.32
C ILE A 126 14.81 8.28 -18.05
N PRO A 127 15.51 7.20 -17.64
CA PRO A 127 15.18 6.48 -16.41
C PRO A 127 15.38 7.33 -15.15
N SER A 128 16.42 8.17 -15.12
CA SER A 128 16.64 9.12 -14.02
C SER A 128 15.51 10.16 -13.97
N ALA A 129 15.14 10.72 -15.11
CA ALA A 129 14.05 11.70 -15.22
C ALA A 129 12.72 11.12 -14.73
N LEU A 130 12.39 9.88 -15.09
CA LEU A 130 11.20 9.18 -14.58
C LEU A 130 11.20 9.06 -13.06
N HIS A 131 12.34 8.72 -12.45
CA HIS A 131 12.46 8.61 -11.01
C HIS A 131 12.22 9.96 -10.30
N TYR A 132 12.88 11.02 -10.75
CA TYR A 132 12.75 12.33 -10.14
C TYR A 132 11.37 12.97 -10.37
N THR A 133 10.79 12.85 -11.56
CA THR A 133 9.46 13.40 -11.81
C THR A 133 8.37 12.65 -11.06
N ALA A 134 8.56 11.37 -10.71
CA ALA A 134 7.65 10.66 -9.81
C ALA A 134 7.64 11.27 -8.40
N ILE A 135 8.83 11.64 -7.88
CA ILE A 135 8.99 12.30 -6.59
C ILE A 135 8.37 13.71 -6.63
N PHE A 136 8.60 14.46 -7.71
CA PHE A 136 8.03 15.79 -7.92
C PHE A 136 6.50 15.75 -7.98
N LEU A 137 5.92 14.74 -8.64
CA LEU A 137 4.48 14.56 -8.71
C LEU A 137 3.90 14.33 -7.30
N GLY A 138 4.60 13.55 -6.46
CA GLY A 138 4.27 13.33 -5.05
C GLY A 138 4.42 14.56 -4.14
N GLY A 139 4.96 15.67 -4.66
CA GLY A 139 5.06 16.95 -3.95
C GLY A 139 6.38 17.17 -3.21
N GLU A 140 7.35 16.24 -3.32
CA GLU A 140 8.69 16.43 -2.77
C GLU A 140 9.62 17.02 -3.84
N TRP A 141 10.33 18.10 -3.50
CA TRP A 141 11.21 18.82 -4.42
C TRP A 141 12.65 18.78 -3.90
N ALA A 142 13.34 17.68 -4.18
CA ALA A 142 14.75 17.49 -3.78
C ALA A 142 15.73 18.34 -4.60
N LEU A 143 15.33 18.78 -5.79
CA LEU A 143 16.14 19.56 -6.73
C LEU A 143 15.34 20.79 -7.14
N VAL A 144 15.94 21.98 -7.02
CA VAL A 144 15.25 23.27 -7.24
C VAL A 144 16.02 24.20 -8.18
N ASP A 145 17.28 23.86 -8.50
CA ASP A 145 18.18 24.64 -9.36
C ASP A 145 17.95 24.39 -10.86
N PHE A 146 16.69 24.48 -11.28
CA PHE A 146 16.29 24.36 -12.68
C PHE A 146 16.62 25.62 -13.49
N THR A 147 16.72 25.46 -14.80
CA THR A 147 16.78 26.58 -15.76
C THR A 147 15.51 27.46 -15.67
N PRO A 148 15.52 28.71 -16.17
CA PRO A 148 14.32 29.54 -16.18
C PRO A 148 13.10 28.89 -16.87
N LEU A 149 13.33 28.10 -17.93
CA LEU A 149 12.28 27.34 -18.60
C LEU A 149 11.82 26.14 -17.76
N GLY A 150 12.75 25.42 -17.13
CA GLY A 150 12.42 24.33 -16.21
C GLY A 150 11.66 24.80 -14.97
N LYS A 151 11.94 26.01 -14.46
CA LYS A 151 11.16 26.66 -13.39
C LYS A 151 9.73 26.94 -13.81
N LEU A 152 9.51 27.41 -15.04
CA LEU A 152 8.17 27.61 -15.58
C LEU A 152 7.42 26.27 -15.70
N LEU A 153 8.09 25.24 -16.25
CA LEU A 153 7.52 23.89 -16.35
C LEU A 153 7.18 23.33 -14.96
N CYS A 154 8.05 23.51 -13.98
CA CYS A 154 7.86 23.10 -12.59
C CYS A 154 6.57 23.68 -12.00
N VAL A 155 6.31 24.99 -12.20
CA VAL A 155 5.06 25.61 -11.72
C VAL A 155 3.83 24.95 -12.35
N PHE A 156 3.82 24.74 -13.66
CA PHE A 156 2.70 24.05 -14.32
C PHE A 156 2.55 22.59 -13.85
N TYR A 157 3.67 21.90 -13.66
CA TYR A 157 3.70 20.52 -13.21
C TYR A 157 3.15 20.38 -11.79
N CYS A 158 3.43 21.33 -10.88
CA CYS A 158 2.82 21.38 -9.55
C CYS A 158 1.29 21.43 -9.60
N PHE A 159 0.72 22.32 -10.43
CA PHE A 159 -0.74 22.44 -10.56
C PHE A 159 -1.36 21.15 -11.12
N LEU A 160 -0.73 20.54 -12.13
CA LEU A 160 -1.18 19.26 -12.68
C LEU A 160 -1.11 18.14 -11.64
N GLY A 161 -0.01 18.03 -10.88
CA GLY A 161 0.14 17.02 -9.83
C GLY A 161 -0.98 17.10 -8.81
N ILE A 162 -1.24 18.30 -8.26
CA ILE A 162 -2.31 18.52 -7.28
C ILE A 162 -3.69 18.13 -7.87
N ALA A 163 -3.97 18.55 -9.11
CA ALA A 163 -5.24 18.25 -9.77
C ALA A 163 -5.45 16.75 -9.99
N ILE A 164 -4.41 16.02 -10.41
CA ILE A 164 -4.49 14.57 -10.67
C ILE A 164 -4.66 13.79 -9.36
N PHE A 165 -3.93 14.15 -8.31
CA PHE A 165 -4.05 13.49 -7.00
C PHE A 165 -5.41 13.71 -6.34
N ALA A 166 -6.07 14.83 -6.61
CA ALA A 166 -7.40 15.10 -6.07
C ALA A 166 -8.50 14.15 -6.61
N ILE A 167 -8.37 13.67 -7.85
CA ILE A 167 -9.38 12.84 -8.52
C ILE A 167 -9.61 11.47 -7.82
N PRO A 168 -8.59 10.61 -7.63
CA PRO A 168 -8.79 9.31 -6.99
C PRO A 168 -9.20 9.45 -5.53
N VAL A 169 -8.68 10.47 -4.82
CA VAL A 169 -9.04 10.74 -3.43
C VAL A 169 -10.52 11.14 -3.32
N GLY A 170 -10.97 12.08 -4.15
CA GLY A 170 -12.37 12.51 -4.17
C GLY A 170 -13.34 11.39 -4.54
N SER A 171 -13.03 10.65 -5.60
CA SER A 171 -13.88 9.52 -6.04
C SER A 171 -13.94 8.41 -5.01
N PHE A 172 -12.85 8.17 -4.28
CA PHE A 172 -12.82 7.17 -3.21
C PHE A 172 -13.66 7.62 -2.00
N PHE A 173 -13.59 8.88 -1.60
CA PHE A 173 -14.43 9.41 -0.52
C PHE A 173 -15.92 9.33 -0.84
N GLU A 174 -16.32 9.69 -2.07
CA GLU A 174 -17.71 9.57 -2.54
C GLU A 174 -18.20 8.12 -2.50
N ALA A 175 -17.40 7.18 -3.00
CA ALA A 175 -17.74 5.76 -2.96
C ALA A 175 -17.81 5.22 -1.52
N PHE A 176 -16.94 5.68 -0.62
CA PHE A 176 -16.97 5.28 0.78
C PHE A 176 -18.20 5.82 1.52
N GLU A 177 -18.61 7.07 1.23
CA GLU A 177 -19.84 7.65 1.77
C GLU A 177 -21.10 6.92 1.29
N ALA A 178 -21.15 6.55 0.00
CA ALA A 178 -22.22 5.73 -0.56
C ALA A 178 -22.30 4.35 0.12
N ALA A 179 -21.16 3.69 0.32
CA ALA A 179 -21.09 2.38 0.99
C ALA A 179 -21.58 2.43 2.44
N ILE A 180 -21.33 3.53 3.17
CA ILE A 180 -21.82 3.71 4.55
C ILE A 180 -23.33 4.01 4.58
N THR A 181 -23.80 4.84 3.65
CA THR A 181 -25.20 5.28 3.63
C THR A 181 -26.15 4.19 3.14
N GLY A 182 -25.61 3.14 2.51
CA GLY A 182 -26.40 2.04 1.95
C GLY A 182 -27.21 2.51 0.74
N ASP A 183 -26.71 3.52 0.02
CA ASP A 183 -27.32 4.06 -1.18
C ASP A 183 -26.97 3.14 -2.37
N ASP A 184 -27.33 1.87 -2.24
CA ASP A 184 -27.59 0.99 -3.38
C ASP A 184 -28.89 1.50 -4.02
N ALA A 185 -28.81 2.64 -4.71
CA ALA A 185 -29.88 3.11 -5.56
C ALA A 185 -30.02 2.14 -6.74
N ASP A 186 -31.21 1.52 -6.79
CA ASP A 186 -31.88 0.85 -7.92
C ASP A 186 -31.29 1.05 -9.34
#